data_AF-A0A0H2UFQ7-F1
#
_entry.id   AF-A0A0H2UFQ7-F1
#
_cell.length_a   1.000
_cell.length_b   1.000
_cell.length_c   1.000
_cell.angle_alpha   90.00
_cell.angle_beta   90.00
_cell.angle_gamma   90.00
#
_symmetry.space_group_name_H-M   'P 1'
#
loop_
_entity.id
_entity.type
_entity.pdbx_description
1 polymer ?
#
loop_
_entity_poly.entity_id
_entity_poly.type
_entity_poly.pdbx_seq_one_letter_code
_entity_poly.pdbx_strand_id
1 'polypeptide(L)'
;MKAHTESSAVPRQEASQERKLDYWRTQLSDGVPAEFLTDRPRPAGALSGKTAVAAFTIKDSLHEAERGFSRARKATTFAVLLAAFRAAHYRFTGAEDAIVRTPKAGPVGA
;
A
#
# COMPACT_ATOMS: atom_id res chain seq x y z
N MET A 1 -11.47 53.93 -13.05
CA MET A 1 -10.94 52.68 -13.66
C MET A 1 -10.11 51.96 -12.61
N LYS A 2 -10.44 50.70 -12.31
CA LYS A 2 -9.83 49.90 -11.24
C LYS A 2 -8.47 49.35 -11.68
N ALA A 3 -7.43 49.60 -10.91
CA ALA A 3 -6.25 48.73 -10.83
C ALA A 3 -6.38 47.95 -9.51
N HIS A 4 -6.94 46.75 -9.57
CA HIS A 4 -6.84 45.79 -8.48
C HIS A 4 -5.64 44.89 -8.78
N THR A 5 -4.53 45.27 -8.16
CA THR A 5 -3.57 44.41 -7.47
C THR A 5 -3.63 42.93 -7.84
N GLU A 6 -2.67 42.49 -8.66
CA GLU A 6 -2.19 41.11 -8.67
C GLU A 6 -1.73 40.73 -7.25
N SER A 7 -2.38 39.74 -6.66
CA SER A 7 -1.86 39.03 -5.49
C SER A 7 -1.86 37.54 -5.83
N SER A 8 -0.89 37.11 -6.63
CA SER A 8 -0.61 35.69 -6.89
C SER A 8 0.37 35.15 -5.84
N ALA A 9 -0.05 35.15 -4.57
CA ALA A 9 0.67 34.42 -3.54
C ALA A 9 0.25 32.94 -3.57
N VAL A 10 0.79 32.15 -4.51
CA VAL A 10 0.78 30.68 -4.38
C VAL A 10 2.19 30.10 -4.54
N PRO A 11 3.07 30.14 -3.50
CA PRO A 11 4.38 29.47 -3.62
C PRO A 11 4.58 28.29 -2.65
N ARG A 12 3.71 28.08 -1.66
CA ARG A 12 3.96 27.09 -0.58
C ARG A 12 3.28 25.74 -0.81
N GLN A 13 2.10 25.74 -1.42
CA GLN A 13 1.31 24.53 -1.66
C GLN A 13 1.91 23.70 -2.80
N GLU A 14 2.25 24.33 -3.93
CA GLU A 14 2.82 23.65 -5.11
C GLU A 14 4.18 23.02 -4.81
N ALA A 15 5.08 23.77 -4.17
CA ALA A 15 6.36 23.24 -3.70
C ALA A 15 6.22 22.04 -2.75
N SER A 16 5.13 21.97 -1.97
CA SER A 16 4.86 20.83 -1.08
C SER A 16 4.36 19.58 -1.84
N GLN A 17 3.70 19.76 -2.99
CA GLN A 17 3.22 18.66 -3.82
C GLN A 17 4.36 18.12 -4.70
N GLU A 18 5.13 19.01 -5.32
CA GLU A 18 6.33 18.65 -6.10
C GLU A 18 7.28 17.78 -5.27
N ARG A 19 7.54 18.18 -4.00
CA ARG A 19 8.36 17.41 -3.07
C ARG A 19 7.80 16.01 -2.76
N LYS A 20 6.47 15.86 -2.68
CA LYS A 20 5.85 14.54 -2.45
C LYS A 20 5.94 13.66 -3.68
N LEU A 21 5.78 14.25 -4.86
CA LEU A 21 5.93 13.53 -6.13
C LEU A 21 7.37 13.07 -6.32
N ASP A 22 8.34 13.95 -6.08
CA ASP A 22 9.76 13.63 -6.14
C ASP A 22 10.16 12.51 -5.17
N TYR A 23 9.66 12.59 -3.94
CA TYR A 23 9.80 11.50 -2.97
C TYR A 23 9.29 10.17 -3.52
N TRP A 24 8.05 10.10 -4.04
CA TRP A 24 7.49 8.85 -4.54
C TRP A 24 8.15 8.34 -5.82
N ARG A 25 8.59 9.24 -6.72
CA ARG A 25 9.40 8.87 -7.89
C ARG A 25 10.67 8.15 -7.46
N THR A 26 11.33 8.68 -6.42
CA THR A 26 12.54 8.08 -5.86
C THR A 26 12.25 6.77 -5.12
N GLN A 27 11.21 6.72 -4.29
CA GLN A 27 10.90 5.50 -3.50
C GLN A 27 10.41 4.32 -4.36
N LEU A 28 9.88 4.58 -5.56
CA LEU A 28 9.27 3.56 -6.43
C LEU A 28 10.06 3.32 -7.72
N SER A 29 11.27 3.89 -7.87
CA SER A 29 12.04 3.80 -9.11
C SER A 29 12.42 2.36 -9.48
N ASP A 30 12.80 1.57 -8.48
CA ASP A 30 13.42 0.24 -8.68
C ASP A 30 12.51 -0.91 -8.23
N GLY A 31 11.34 -0.58 -7.67
CA GLY A 31 10.42 -1.57 -7.10
C GLY A 31 9.54 -2.23 -8.16
N VAL A 32 9.41 -3.55 -8.08
CA VAL A 32 8.47 -4.32 -8.90
C VAL A 32 7.21 -4.61 -8.08
N PRO A 33 5.99 -4.52 -8.65
CA PRO A 33 4.79 -4.97 -7.96
C PRO A 33 4.92 -6.41 -7.45
N ALA A 34 4.35 -6.69 -6.28
CA ALA A 34 4.27 -8.06 -5.77
C ALA A 34 3.43 -8.94 -6.72
N GLU A 35 4.01 -10.03 -7.20
CA GLU A 35 3.39 -10.99 -8.11
C GLU A 35 3.43 -12.40 -7.52
N PHE A 36 2.43 -13.22 -7.83
CA PHE A 36 2.37 -14.62 -7.41
C PHE A 36 2.36 -15.54 -8.62
N LEU A 37 2.83 -16.77 -8.45
CA LEU A 37 2.64 -17.83 -9.42
C LEU A 37 1.14 -18.09 -9.59
N THR A 38 0.64 -18.00 -10.82
CA THR A 38 -0.77 -18.21 -11.15
C THR A 38 -0.97 -19.56 -11.80
N ASP A 39 -2.01 -20.29 -11.38
CA ASP A 39 -2.34 -21.63 -11.92
C ASP A 39 -2.73 -21.60 -13.40
N ARG A 40 -3.13 -20.43 -13.93
CA ARG A 40 -3.56 -20.24 -15.31
C ARG A 40 -2.93 -18.97 -15.87
N PRO A 41 -2.52 -18.96 -17.15
CA PRO A 41 -2.00 -17.76 -17.80
C PRO A 41 -3.05 -16.66 -17.82
N ARG A 42 -2.60 -15.41 -17.69
CA ARG A 42 -3.48 -14.24 -17.77
C ARG A 42 -4.06 -14.15 -19.20
N PRO A 43 -5.39 -14.10 -19.38
CA PRO A 43 -5.99 -13.97 -20.70
C PRO A 43 -5.56 -12.67 -21.38
N ALA A 44 -5.23 -12.74 -22.68
CA ALA A 44 -4.90 -11.57 -23.49
C ALA A 44 -6.14 -10.72 -23.87
N GLY A 45 -7.34 -11.30 -23.77
CA GLY A 45 -8.61 -10.64 -24.03
C GLY A 45 -9.27 -10.05 -22.78
N ALA A 46 -10.56 -9.70 -22.90
CA ALA A 46 -11.33 -9.13 -21.79
C ALA A 46 -11.30 -10.04 -20.54
N LEU A 47 -11.04 -9.44 -19.38
CA LEU A 47 -11.05 -10.14 -18.11
C LEU A 47 -12.50 -10.43 -17.71
N SER A 48 -12.79 -11.69 -17.35
CA SER A 48 -14.13 -12.13 -16.95
C SER A 48 -14.67 -11.46 -15.68
N GLY A 49 -13.82 -10.85 -14.85
CA GLY A 49 -14.21 -10.24 -13.58
C GLY A 49 -14.68 -11.23 -12.48
N LYS A 50 -14.69 -12.53 -12.76
CA LYS A 50 -15.05 -13.57 -11.77
C LYS A 50 -14.03 -13.60 -10.64
N THR A 51 -14.53 -13.58 -9.41
CA THR A 51 -13.72 -13.63 -8.18
C THR A 51 -14.32 -14.63 -7.20
N ALA A 52 -13.51 -15.08 -6.25
CA ALA A 52 -13.93 -15.90 -5.12
C ALA A 52 -13.26 -15.38 -3.85
N VAL A 53 -13.89 -15.59 -2.69
CA VAL A 53 -13.38 -15.17 -1.38
C VAL A 53 -13.20 -16.42 -0.52
N ALA A 54 -11.98 -16.62 -0.03
CA ALA A 54 -11.68 -17.63 0.99
C ALA A 54 -11.54 -16.94 2.35
N ALA A 55 -12.58 -17.02 3.18
CA ALA A 55 -12.53 -16.49 4.53
C ALA A 55 -11.72 -17.42 5.45
N PHE A 56 -10.96 -16.83 6.36
CA PHE A 56 -10.25 -17.55 7.42
C PHE A 56 -10.25 -16.73 8.71
N THR A 57 -9.98 -17.39 9.83
CA THR A 57 -9.94 -16.77 11.15
C THR A 57 -8.61 -17.10 11.83
N ILE A 58 -8.02 -16.10 12.48
CA ILE A 58 -6.85 -16.29 13.35
C ILE A 58 -7.37 -16.68 14.74
N LYS A 59 -6.94 -17.83 15.25
CA LYS A 59 -7.33 -18.30 16.58
C LYS A 59 -6.92 -17.28 17.65
N ASP A 60 -7.74 -17.15 18.69
CA ASP A 60 -7.55 -16.14 19.74
C ASP A 60 -6.14 -16.18 20.35
N SER A 61 -5.61 -17.36 20.66
CA SER A 61 -4.26 -17.49 21.23
C SER A 61 -3.16 -16.90 20.35
N LEU A 62 -3.27 -17.07 19.03
CA LEU A 62 -2.31 -16.50 18.07
C LEU A 62 -2.52 -14.99 17.93
N HIS A 63 -3.78 -14.54 17.93
CA HIS A 63 -4.09 -13.12 17.91
C HIS A 63 -3.61 -12.39 19.17
N GLU A 64 -3.74 -12.98 20.36
CA GLU A 64 -3.17 -12.44 21.60
C GLU A 64 -1.65 -12.32 21.53
N ALA A 65 -0.98 -13.37 21.04
CA ALA A 65 0.47 -13.38 20.87
C ALA A 65 0.94 -12.29 19.89
N GLU A 66 0.23 -12.13 18.76
CA GLU A 66 0.48 -11.05 17.79
C GLU A 66 0.36 -9.67 18.45
N ARG A 67 -0.71 -9.42 19.21
CA ARG A 67 -0.89 -8.11 19.87
C ARG A 67 0.20 -7.82 20.90
N GLY A 68 0.63 -8.85 21.63
CA GLY A 68 1.80 -8.75 22.52
C GLY A 68 3.07 -8.36 21.76
N PHE A 69 3.33 -9.02 20.63
CA PHE A 69 4.47 -8.72 19.76
C PHE A 69 4.41 -7.29 19.19
N SER A 70 3.26 -6.89 18.65
CA SER A 70 3.01 -5.54 18.14
C SER A 70 3.35 -4.46 19.18
N ARG A 71 2.86 -4.62 20.41
CA ARG A 71 3.16 -3.70 21.53
C ARG A 71 4.65 -3.65 21.86
N ALA A 72 5.29 -4.82 21.97
CA ALA A 72 6.72 -4.91 22.28
C ALA A 72 7.59 -4.23 21.20
N ARG A 73 7.14 -4.26 19.94
CA ARG A 73 7.83 -3.62 18.80
C ARG A 73 7.39 -2.19 18.51
N LYS A 74 6.44 -1.64 19.29
CA LYS A 74 5.80 -0.34 19.01
C LYS A 74 5.24 -0.25 17.57
N ALA A 75 4.75 -1.39 17.06
CA ALA A 75 4.16 -1.52 15.73
C ALA A 75 2.64 -1.69 15.85
N THR A 76 1.94 -1.39 14.76
CA THR A 76 0.50 -1.68 14.66
C THR A 76 0.29 -3.14 14.23
N THR A 77 -0.82 -3.75 14.62
CA THR A 77 -1.22 -5.08 14.12
C THR A 77 -1.23 -5.13 12.60
N PHE A 78 -1.67 -4.06 11.94
CA PHE A 78 -1.58 -3.93 10.47
C PHE A 78 -0.15 -4.10 9.95
N ALA A 79 0.82 -3.40 10.54
CA ALA A 79 2.23 -3.47 10.11
C ALA A 79 2.80 -4.89 10.30
N VAL A 80 2.47 -5.54 11.42
CA VAL A 80 2.92 -6.92 11.70
C VAL A 80 2.30 -7.92 10.73
N LEU A 81 0.99 -7.82 10.46
CA LEU A 81 0.32 -8.69 9.48
C LEU A 81 0.80 -8.43 8.05
N LEU A 82 1.07 -7.18 7.68
CA LEU A 82 1.66 -6.83 6.38
C LEU A 82 3.08 -7.42 6.24
N ALA A 83 3.90 -7.38 7.30
CA ALA A 83 5.21 -8.01 7.32
C ALA A 83 5.10 -9.54 7.19
N ALA A 84 4.15 -10.17 7.90
CA ALA A 84 3.87 -11.59 7.78
C ALA A 84 3.41 -11.98 6.35
N PHE A 85 2.56 -11.16 5.72
CA PHE A 85 2.18 -11.32 4.32
C PHE A 85 3.39 -11.22 3.39
N ARG A 86 4.27 -10.23 3.57
CA ARG A 86 5.47 -10.06 2.74
C ARG A 86 6.47 -11.20 2.91
N ALA A 87 6.60 -11.74 4.11
CA ALA A 87 7.41 -12.92 4.40
C ALA A 87 6.84 -14.18 3.73
N ALA A 88 5.52 -14.36 3.77
CA ALA A 88 4.85 -15.44 3.04
C ALA A 88 5.03 -15.30 1.52
N HIS A 89 4.85 -14.09 0.98
CA HIS A 89 5.12 -13.78 -0.42
C HIS A 89 6.55 -14.15 -0.82
N TYR A 90 7.56 -13.71 -0.06
CA TYR A 90 8.97 -14.08 -0.31
C TYR A 90 9.15 -15.61 -0.33
N ARG A 91 8.54 -16.33 0.61
CA ARG A 91 8.63 -17.79 0.66
C ARG A 91 8.07 -18.46 -0.60
N PHE A 92 7.08 -17.88 -1.26
CA PHE A 92 6.49 -18.43 -2.49
C PHE A 92 7.20 -17.99 -3.77
N THR A 93 7.84 -16.81 -3.78
CA THR A 93 8.30 -16.17 -5.02
C THR A 93 9.82 -15.97 -5.07
N GLY A 94 10.50 -16.00 -3.93
CA GLY A 94 11.91 -15.62 -3.80
C GLY A 94 12.18 -14.12 -3.97
N ALA A 95 11.16 -13.28 -4.20
CA ALA A 95 11.35 -11.87 -4.45
C ALA A 95 11.78 -11.13 -3.17
N GLU A 96 13.03 -10.65 -3.12
CA GLU A 96 13.60 -9.93 -1.98
C GLU A 96 12.99 -8.54 -1.80
N ASP A 97 12.69 -7.84 -2.90
CA ASP A 97 11.96 -6.58 -2.91
C ASP A 97 10.67 -6.68 -3.75
N ALA A 98 9.59 -6.07 -3.25
CA ALA A 98 8.29 -6.06 -3.92
C ALA A 98 7.35 -5.00 -3.34
N ILE A 99 6.67 -4.27 -4.22
CA ILE A 99 5.68 -3.25 -3.87
C ILE A 99 4.34 -3.92 -3.57
N VAL A 100 3.87 -3.75 -2.33
CA VAL A 100 2.52 -4.14 -1.91
C VAL A 100 1.67 -2.89 -1.73
N ARG A 101 0.57 -2.79 -2.48
CA ARG A 101 -0.36 -1.67 -2.34
C ARG A 101 -1.34 -1.92 -1.20
N THR A 102 -1.57 -0.89 -0.40
CA THR A 102 -2.53 -0.94 0.71
C THR A 102 -3.58 0.15 0.50
N PRO A 103 -4.88 -0.18 0.50
CA PRO A 103 -5.91 0.86 0.42
C PRO A 103 -5.86 1.72 1.68
N LYS A 104 -5.91 3.05 1.50
CA LYS A 104 -6.10 4.01 2.58
C LYS A 104 -7.51 4.56 2.47
N ALA A 105 -8.29 4.46 3.55
CA ALA A 105 -9.58 5.15 3.61
C ALA A 105 -9.34 6.66 3.50
N GLY A 106 -10.01 7.31 2.54
CA GLY A 106 -10.15 8.76 2.53
C GLY A 106 -11.12 9.22 3.62
N PRO A 107 -11.23 10.54 3.86
CA PRO A 107 -12.29 11.07 4.70
C PRO A 107 -13.65 10.56 4.20
N VAL A 108 -14.44 9.95 5.08
CA VAL A 108 -15.82 9.56 4.76
C VAL A 108 -16.69 10.80 4.93
N GLY A 109 -17.20 11.33 3.81
CA GLY A 109 -18.13 12.47 3.78
C GLY A 109 -17.56 13.72 3.11
N ALA A 110 -17.89 13.88 1.82
CA ALA A 110 -18.00 15.17 1.12
C ALA A 110 -19.18 15.05 0.14
#